data_AF-A0A3N5KW85-F1
#
_entry.id   AF-A0A3N5KW85-F1
#
_cell.length_a   1.000
_cell.length_b   1.000
_cell.length_c   1.000
_cell.angle_alpha   90.00
_cell.angle_beta   90.00
_cell.angle_gamma   90.00
#
_symmetry.space_group_name_H-M   'P 1'
#
loop_
_entity.id
_entity.type
_entity.pdbx_description
1 polymer ?
#
loop_
_entity_poly.entity_id
_entity_poly.type
_entity_poly.pdbx_seq_one_letter_code
_entity_poly.pdbx_strand_id
1 'polypeptide(L)'
;MKSKILSLLAGGLLAAPLAANAVTWYAAGTFDDGGTLSGSFVQTSDECSGESLSDVELSTSAGSVMPGNDYGFDDAVVESMCASDGGFASLQLTDFLDSYLDLYLATPLTLGASEVTIESGQESFFTDVDARTRTLVSGYLYTMPTAVPEPGTLALFGLALAGLGLGRRRVS
;
A
#
# COMPACT_ATOMS: atom_id res chain seq x y z
N MET A 1 51.24 -22.33 -6.36
CA MET A 1 50.34 -21.38 -7.05
C MET A 1 48.86 -21.78 -6.88
N LYS A 2 48.26 -21.70 -5.67
CA LYS A 2 46.89 -22.22 -5.42
C LYS A 2 46.00 -21.40 -4.46
N SER A 3 46.40 -20.21 -3.99
CA SER A 3 45.66 -19.51 -2.90
C SER A 3 44.71 -18.38 -3.33
N LYS A 4 44.53 -18.08 -4.62
CA LYS A 4 43.80 -16.86 -5.04
C LYS A 4 42.33 -17.04 -5.41
N ILE A 5 41.79 -18.27 -5.42
CA ILE A 5 40.42 -18.52 -5.90
C ILE A 5 39.35 -18.43 -4.78
N LEU A 6 39.73 -18.51 -3.50
CA LEU A 6 38.74 -18.44 -2.40
C LEU A 6 38.20 -17.03 -2.09
N SER A 7 38.84 -15.97 -2.57
CA SER A 7 38.44 -14.59 -2.24
C SER A 7 37.23 -14.07 -3.01
N LEU A 8 36.79 -14.76 -4.08
CA LEU A 8 35.70 -14.28 -4.94
C LEU A 8 34.31 -14.79 -4.54
N LEU A 9 34.21 -15.80 -3.68
CA LEU A 9 32.90 -16.32 -3.25
C LEU A 9 32.28 -15.56 -2.06
N ALA A 10 33.08 -14.78 -1.32
CA ALA A 10 32.62 -14.06 -0.13
C ALA A 10 32.04 -12.65 -0.43
N GLY A 11 32.26 -12.10 -1.63
CA GLY A 11 31.85 -10.73 -1.98
C GLY A 11 30.46 -10.59 -2.61
N GLY A 12 29.80 -11.71 -2.96
CA GLY A 12 28.57 -11.68 -3.79
C GLY A 12 27.24 -11.81 -3.05
N LEU A 13 27.23 -11.95 -1.72
CA LEU A 13 26.04 -12.37 -0.96
C LEU A 13 25.36 -11.27 -0.11
N LEU A 14 25.56 -9.98 -0.43
CA LEU A 14 25.07 -8.86 0.41
C LEU A 14 24.06 -7.92 -0.27
N ALA A 15 23.52 -8.25 -1.44
CA ALA A 15 22.50 -7.43 -2.08
C ALA A 15 21.19 -8.22 -2.24
N ALA A 16 20.62 -8.67 -1.12
CA ALA A 16 19.18 -8.93 -1.12
C ALA A 16 18.50 -7.57 -0.95
N PRO A 17 17.60 -7.15 -1.85
CA PRO A 17 16.74 -6.01 -1.58
C PRO A 17 15.89 -6.39 -0.37
N LEU A 18 16.15 -5.73 0.77
CA LEU A 18 15.20 -5.67 1.86
C LEU A 18 14.02 -4.84 1.32
N ALA A 19 13.09 -5.48 0.62
CA ALA A 19 11.81 -4.86 0.31
C ALA A 19 11.10 -4.68 1.65
N ALA A 20 11.28 -3.49 2.21
CA ALA A 20 10.70 -3.04 3.45
C ALA A 20 9.18 -3.02 3.29
N ASN A 21 8.50 -3.85 4.09
CA ASN A 21 7.10 -3.81 4.54
C ASN A 21 6.08 -3.04 3.68
N ALA A 22 6.10 -3.19 2.35
CA ALA A 22 5.09 -2.58 1.50
C ALA A 22 3.78 -3.37 1.65
N VAL A 23 2.69 -2.66 1.89
CA VAL A 23 1.35 -3.22 2.09
C VAL A 23 0.41 -2.66 1.04
N THR A 24 -0.19 -3.55 0.25
CA THR A 24 -1.24 -3.19 -0.68
C THR A 24 -2.57 -3.14 0.05
N TRP A 25 -3.17 -1.96 0.06
CA TRP A 25 -4.52 -1.71 0.54
C TRP A 25 -5.49 -1.74 -0.62
N TYR A 26 -6.64 -2.38 -0.43
CA TYR A 26 -7.74 -2.42 -1.37
C TYR A 26 -8.90 -1.62 -0.80
N ALA A 27 -9.48 -0.74 -1.60
CA ALA A 27 -10.64 0.05 -1.22
C ALA A 27 -11.92 -0.55 -1.77
N ALA A 28 -12.98 -0.49 -0.98
CA ALA A 28 -14.35 -0.77 -1.43
C ALA A 28 -15.31 0.18 -0.69
N GLY A 29 -16.28 0.74 -1.41
CA GLY A 29 -17.32 1.57 -0.79
C GLY A 29 -18.48 1.92 -1.71
N THR A 30 -19.50 2.54 -1.14
CA THR A 30 -20.70 3.01 -1.83
C THR A 30 -21.02 4.45 -1.44
N PHE A 31 -21.41 5.24 -2.43
CA PHE A 31 -21.86 6.62 -2.26
C PHE A 31 -23.39 6.70 -2.11
N ASP A 32 -23.86 7.81 -1.56
CA ASP A 32 -25.27 8.13 -1.36
C ASP A 32 -26.07 8.26 -2.67
N ASP A 33 -25.38 8.53 -3.77
CA ASP A 33 -25.98 8.61 -5.11
C ASP A 33 -26.01 7.29 -5.90
N GLY A 34 -25.56 6.20 -5.28
CA GLY A 34 -25.50 4.86 -5.87
C GLY A 34 -24.19 4.52 -6.60
N GLY A 35 -23.24 5.46 -6.69
CA GLY A 35 -21.88 5.17 -7.15
C GLY A 35 -21.11 4.28 -6.17
N THR A 36 -19.96 3.78 -6.60
CA THR A 36 -19.07 2.90 -5.81
C THR A 36 -17.64 3.42 -5.81
N LEU A 37 -16.88 3.11 -4.76
CA LEU A 37 -15.42 3.26 -4.68
C LEU A 37 -14.78 1.87 -4.80
N SER A 38 -13.71 1.76 -5.57
CA SER A 38 -12.91 0.54 -5.70
C SER A 38 -11.45 0.84 -6.03
N GLY A 39 -10.57 -0.14 -5.90
CA GLY A 39 -9.18 -0.06 -6.36
C GLY A 39 -8.18 -0.40 -5.26
N SER A 40 -6.94 0.06 -5.42
CA SER A 40 -5.87 -0.19 -4.45
C SER A 40 -4.81 0.90 -4.40
N PHE A 41 -4.03 0.90 -3.33
CA PHE A 41 -2.80 1.67 -3.22
C PHE A 41 -1.76 0.90 -2.40
N VAL A 42 -0.48 1.26 -2.53
CA VAL A 42 0.62 0.62 -1.82
C VAL A 42 1.22 1.59 -0.80
N GLN A 43 1.16 1.22 0.47
CA GLN A 43 1.79 1.94 1.57
C GLN A 43 3.14 1.30 1.90
N THR A 44 4.19 2.11 2.05
CA THR A 44 5.58 1.68 2.25
C THR A 44 6.13 2.03 3.63
N SER A 45 5.45 2.91 4.37
CA SER A 45 5.80 3.29 5.74
C SER A 45 4.53 3.62 6.56
N ASP A 46 4.64 3.56 7.88
CA ASP A 46 3.62 4.06 8.82
C ASP A 46 3.66 5.60 8.96
N GLU A 47 4.46 6.29 8.15
CA GLU A 47 4.55 7.74 8.21
C GLU A 47 3.27 8.37 7.62
N CYS A 48 2.91 9.54 8.12
CA CYS A 48 1.71 10.25 7.71
C CYS A 48 2.02 11.29 6.64
N SER A 49 2.77 10.90 5.64
CA SER A 49 3.16 11.76 4.52
C SER A 49 2.73 11.09 3.22
N GLY A 50 2.45 11.89 2.19
CA GLY A 50 2.21 11.37 0.85
C GLY A 50 3.36 10.54 0.29
N GLU A 51 4.59 10.74 0.79
CA GLU A 51 5.77 9.91 0.47
C GLU A 51 5.66 8.46 0.94
N SER A 52 4.67 8.16 1.80
CA SER A 52 4.42 6.82 2.32
C SER A 52 3.68 5.95 1.31
N LEU A 53 3.13 6.52 0.23
CA LEU A 53 2.49 5.78 -0.85
C LEU A 53 3.44 5.63 -2.05
N SER A 54 3.53 4.44 -2.62
CA SER A 54 4.34 4.17 -3.81
C SER A 54 3.53 3.87 -5.07
N ASP A 55 2.23 3.63 -4.92
CA ASP A 55 1.30 3.33 -6.00
C ASP A 55 -0.13 3.65 -5.56
N VAL A 56 -0.94 4.20 -6.45
CA VAL A 56 -2.36 4.51 -6.22
C VAL A 56 -3.11 4.26 -7.52
N GLU A 57 -4.12 3.41 -7.45
CA GLU A 57 -5.05 3.09 -8.54
C GLU A 57 -6.45 2.94 -7.92
N LEU A 58 -7.12 4.07 -7.70
CA LEU A 58 -8.48 4.11 -7.14
C LEU A 58 -9.46 4.59 -8.20
N SER A 59 -10.69 4.12 -8.15
CA SER A 59 -11.73 4.50 -9.10
C SER A 59 -13.08 4.62 -8.42
N THR A 60 -13.88 5.54 -8.93
CA THR A 60 -15.28 5.72 -8.56
C THR A 60 -16.16 5.42 -9.76
N SER A 61 -17.31 4.78 -9.54
CA SER A 61 -18.30 4.57 -10.59
C SER A 61 -19.30 5.72 -10.69
N ALA A 62 -19.94 5.85 -11.85
CA ALA A 62 -21.00 6.83 -12.05
C ALA A 62 -22.19 6.52 -11.12
N GLY A 63 -22.66 7.55 -10.43
CA GLY A 63 -23.89 7.51 -9.67
C GLY A 63 -24.97 8.35 -10.33
N SER A 64 -26.06 8.58 -9.61
CA SER A 64 -27.17 9.42 -10.08
C SER A 64 -26.85 10.92 -10.10
N VAL A 65 -25.83 11.37 -9.36
CA VAL A 65 -25.51 12.80 -9.20
C VAL A 65 -24.27 13.20 -9.99
N MET A 66 -23.25 12.33 -10.08
CA MET A 66 -21.99 12.64 -10.78
C MET A 66 -21.44 11.43 -11.58
N PRO A 67 -20.59 11.68 -12.61
CA PRO A 67 -19.88 10.61 -13.31
C PRO A 67 -18.78 9.99 -12.46
N GLY A 68 -18.35 8.78 -12.81
CA GLY A 68 -17.19 8.13 -12.19
C GLY A 68 -15.89 8.82 -12.57
N ASN A 69 -14.84 8.53 -11.80
CA ASN A 69 -13.51 9.09 -11.99
C ASN A 69 -12.41 8.10 -11.55
N ASP A 70 -11.24 8.20 -12.17
CA ASP A 70 -10.06 7.39 -11.85
C ASP A 70 -8.97 8.27 -11.20
N TYR A 71 -8.28 7.72 -10.22
CA TYR A 71 -7.26 8.38 -9.41
C TYR A 71 -5.97 7.56 -9.48
N GLY A 72 -4.95 8.11 -10.16
CA GLY A 72 -3.63 7.51 -10.32
C GLY A 72 -2.54 8.31 -9.63
N PHE A 73 -1.39 7.68 -9.32
CA PHE A 73 -0.26 8.37 -8.67
C PHE A 73 0.33 9.52 -9.49
N ASP A 74 0.27 9.45 -10.82
CA ASP A 74 0.72 10.53 -11.71
C ASP A 74 -0.13 11.82 -11.54
N ASP A 75 -1.34 11.67 -11.00
CA ASP A 75 -2.35 12.72 -10.93
C ASP A 75 -2.67 13.11 -9.47
N ALA A 76 -2.47 12.18 -8.52
CA ALA A 76 -2.88 12.32 -7.13
C ALA A 76 -1.82 12.99 -6.23
N VAL A 77 -2.21 14.08 -5.57
CA VAL A 77 -1.47 14.64 -4.43
C VAL A 77 -2.03 14.07 -3.14
N VAL A 78 -1.21 13.32 -2.40
CA VAL A 78 -1.58 12.74 -1.10
C VAL A 78 -1.20 13.70 0.01
N GLU A 79 -2.19 14.43 0.55
CA GLU A 79 -1.93 15.52 1.50
C GLU A 79 -1.72 15.06 2.96
N SER A 80 -2.40 14.00 3.39
CA SER A 80 -2.29 13.46 4.74
C SER A 80 -2.66 11.98 4.77
N MET A 81 -2.24 11.25 5.80
CA MET A 81 -2.74 9.92 6.18
C MET A 81 -2.89 9.78 7.71
N CYS A 82 -2.71 10.89 8.45
CA CYS A 82 -2.75 10.90 9.91
C CYS A 82 -4.12 11.32 10.42
N ALA A 83 -4.53 10.75 11.55
CA ALA A 83 -5.57 11.34 12.37
C ALA A 83 -5.17 12.78 12.72
N SER A 84 -6.04 13.75 12.42
CA SER A 84 -5.88 15.11 12.95
C SER A 84 -6.09 15.08 14.47
N ASP A 85 -5.58 16.08 15.21
CA ASP A 85 -5.80 16.19 16.65
C ASP A 85 -7.31 16.25 16.97
N GLY A 86 -7.89 15.09 17.27
CA GLY A 86 -9.32 14.88 17.48
C GLY A 86 -10.14 14.50 16.24
N GLY A 87 -9.54 14.12 15.11
CA GLY A 87 -10.23 13.83 13.85
C GLY A 87 -9.74 12.59 13.10
N PHE A 88 -10.45 12.27 12.02
CA PHE A 88 -10.21 11.12 11.14
C PHE A 88 -8.90 11.27 10.37
N ALA A 89 -8.31 10.16 9.95
CA ALA A 89 -7.29 10.21 8.90
C ALA A 89 -7.99 10.46 7.56
N SER A 90 -7.45 11.37 6.76
CA SER A 90 -7.96 11.66 5.41
C SER A 90 -6.97 11.10 4.41
N LEU A 91 -7.45 10.46 3.34
CA LEU A 91 -6.67 10.25 2.11
C LEU A 91 -7.30 11.12 1.03
N GLN A 92 -6.65 12.24 0.72
CA GLN A 92 -7.07 13.15 -0.34
C GLN A 92 -6.33 12.81 -1.64
N LEU A 93 -7.08 12.76 -2.74
CA LEU A 93 -6.57 12.51 -4.08
C LEU A 93 -7.22 13.51 -5.03
N THR A 94 -6.42 14.27 -5.77
CA THR A 94 -6.89 15.23 -6.77
C THR A 94 -6.62 14.66 -8.16
N ASP A 95 -7.45 14.96 -9.15
CA ASP A 95 -7.17 14.69 -10.56
C ASP A 95 -6.89 15.99 -11.36
N PHE A 96 -6.58 15.86 -12.66
CA PHE A 96 -6.39 17.01 -13.55
C PHE A 96 -7.65 17.85 -13.81
N LEU A 97 -8.83 17.39 -13.38
CA LEU A 97 -10.13 18.02 -13.62
C LEU A 97 -10.71 18.66 -12.35
N ASP A 98 -9.88 18.89 -11.34
CA ASP A 98 -10.26 19.46 -10.03
C ASP A 98 -11.31 18.61 -9.28
N SER A 99 -11.28 17.29 -9.48
CA SER A 99 -12.04 16.31 -8.70
C SER A 99 -11.20 15.84 -7.51
N TYR A 100 -11.79 15.85 -6.32
CA TYR A 100 -11.14 15.41 -5.08
C TYR A 100 -11.86 14.18 -4.53
N LEU A 101 -11.11 13.14 -4.18
CA LEU A 101 -11.58 12.02 -3.38
C LEU A 101 -10.95 12.12 -1.99
N ASP A 102 -11.78 12.21 -0.96
CA ASP A 102 -11.37 12.31 0.44
C ASP A 102 -11.95 11.13 1.24
N LEU A 103 -11.07 10.25 1.72
CA LEU A 103 -11.46 9.09 2.53
C LEU A 103 -11.20 9.35 4.00
N TYR A 104 -12.27 9.54 4.77
CA TYR A 104 -12.21 9.68 6.22
C TYR A 104 -12.12 8.30 6.87
N LEU A 105 -11.02 8.00 7.54
CA LEU A 105 -10.76 6.70 8.14
C LEU A 105 -11.05 6.72 9.63
N ALA A 106 -11.72 5.68 10.12
CA ALA A 106 -12.06 5.51 11.54
C ALA A 106 -10.81 5.39 12.43
N THR A 107 -9.72 4.86 11.86
CA THR A 107 -8.42 4.73 12.52
C THR A 107 -7.29 5.01 11.52
N PRO A 108 -6.11 5.47 11.96
CA PRO A 108 -4.94 5.61 11.09
C PRO A 108 -4.56 4.28 10.41
N LEU A 109 -4.05 4.36 9.19
CA LEU A 109 -3.50 3.21 8.48
C LEU A 109 -2.16 2.82 9.10
N THR A 110 -1.99 1.52 9.36
CA THR A 110 -0.72 0.97 9.84
C THR A 110 -0.39 -0.28 9.04
N LEU A 111 0.89 -0.53 8.78
CA LEU A 111 1.34 -1.68 7.98
C LEU A 111 0.96 -3.04 8.60
N GLY A 112 0.58 -3.06 9.88
CA GLY A 112 0.10 -4.26 10.59
C GLY A 112 -1.42 -4.45 10.57
N ALA A 113 -2.20 -3.48 10.10
CA ALA A 113 -3.65 -3.58 10.08
C ALA A 113 -4.14 -4.41 8.88
N SER A 114 -5.18 -5.22 9.10
CA SER A 114 -5.80 -6.03 8.05
C SER A 114 -7.00 -5.34 7.40
N GLU A 115 -7.65 -4.44 8.14
CA GLU A 115 -8.84 -3.73 7.71
C GLU A 115 -8.95 -2.41 8.48
N VAL A 116 -9.43 -1.37 7.80
CA VAL A 116 -9.76 -0.05 8.36
C VAL A 116 -11.09 0.40 7.77
N THR A 117 -12.05 0.76 8.61
CA THR A 117 -13.35 1.30 8.17
C THR A 117 -13.20 2.73 7.64
N ILE A 118 -13.88 3.02 6.53
CA ILE A 118 -14.06 4.38 6.03
C ILE A 118 -15.36 4.91 6.65
N GLU A 119 -15.26 6.05 7.33
CA GLU A 119 -16.35 6.70 8.04
C GLU A 119 -17.43 7.18 7.07
N SER A 120 -18.68 6.90 7.45
CA SER A 120 -19.83 7.29 6.66
C SER A 120 -20.29 8.71 6.98
N GLY A 121 -20.96 9.37 6.04
CA GLY A 121 -21.61 10.65 6.30
C GLY A 121 -20.71 11.87 6.16
N GLN A 122 -19.45 11.67 5.76
CA GLN A 122 -18.53 12.74 5.37
C GLN A 122 -18.56 12.95 3.85
N GLU A 123 -18.32 14.19 3.42
CA GLU A 123 -18.19 14.51 2.00
C GLU A 123 -16.89 13.87 1.48
N SER A 124 -17.02 12.91 0.57
CA SER A 124 -15.88 12.11 0.10
C SER A 124 -15.53 12.34 -1.36
N PHE A 125 -16.40 12.96 -2.14
CA PHE A 125 -16.12 13.28 -3.53
C PHE A 125 -16.60 14.71 -3.82
N PHE A 126 -15.74 15.54 -4.41
CA PHE A 126 -16.05 16.93 -4.76
C PHE A 126 -15.51 17.27 -6.15
N THR A 127 -16.26 18.05 -6.94
CA THR A 127 -15.74 18.67 -8.16
C THR A 127 -15.91 20.19 -8.09
N ASP A 128 -14.84 20.93 -8.37
CA ASP A 128 -14.89 22.40 -8.27
C ASP A 128 -15.77 23.04 -9.37
N VAL A 129 -15.93 22.34 -10.49
CA VAL A 129 -16.71 22.83 -11.65
C VAL A 129 -18.21 22.93 -11.35
N ASP A 130 -18.76 22.00 -10.58
CA ASP A 130 -20.23 21.88 -10.37
C ASP A 130 -20.66 22.04 -8.90
N ALA A 131 -19.72 22.21 -7.97
CA ALA A 131 -19.97 22.29 -6.52
C ALA A 131 -20.88 21.16 -5.99
N ARG A 132 -20.81 19.98 -6.63
CA ARG A 132 -21.55 18.79 -6.21
C ARG A 132 -20.64 17.95 -5.34
N THR A 133 -21.21 17.46 -4.25
CA THR A 133 -20.55 16.51 -3.36
C THR A 133 -21.25 15.16 -3.40
N ARG A 134 -20.50 14.09 -3.13
CA ARG A 134 -21.08 12.80 -2.73
C ARG A 134 -20.61 12.43 -1.35
N THR A 135 -21.50 11.78 -0.63
CA THR A 135 -21.23 11.28 0.71
C THR A 135 -20.98 9.79 0.64
N LEU A 136 -19.87 9.32 1.22
CA LEU A 136 -19.67 7.88 1.35
C LEU A 136 -20.62 7.34 2.41
N VAL A 137 -21.43 6.34 2.06
CA VAL A 137 -22.43 5.73 2.95
C VAL A 137 -21.85 4.51 3.65
N SER A 138 -20.97 3.78 2.98
CA SER A 138 -20.22 2.68 3.58
C SER A 138 -18.92 2.47 2.82
N GLY A 139 -17.86 2.07 3.53
CA GLY A 139 -16.64 1.63 2.89
C GLY A 139 -15.62 1.11 3.87
N TYR A 140 -14.62 0.42 3.32
CA TYR A 140 -13.52 -0.14 4.06
C TYR A 140 -12.27 -0.24 3.18
N LEU A 141 -11.12 -0.16 3.83
CA LEU A 141 -9.82 -0.49 3.30
C LEU A 141 -9.41 -1.83 3.89
N TYR A 142 -8.86 -2.73 3.09
CA TYR A 142 -8.39 -4.02 3.59
C TYR A 142 -7.11 -4.45 2.89
N THR A 143 -6.32 -5.29 3.56
CA THR A 143 -5.13 -5.88 2.98
C THR A 143 -5.43 -7.33 2.64
N MET A 144 -4.89 -7.79 1.50
CA MET A 144 -4.86 -9.22 1.24
C MET A 144 -3.59 -9.79 1.87
N PRO A 145 -3.65 -10.99 2.48
CA PRO A 145 -2.44 -11.67 2.91
C PRO A 145 -1.56 -11.87 1.69
N THR A 146 -0.46 -11.12 1.61
CA THR A 146 0.56 -11.44 0.62
C THR A 146 1.15 -12.76 1.05
N ALA A 147 1.19 -13.73 0.13
CA ALA A 147 1.95 -14.94 0.36
C ALA A 147 3.41 -14.49 0.42
N VAL A 148 3.88 -14.17 1.63
CA VAL A 148 5.26 -13.77 1.89
C VAL A 148 6.10 -14.90 1.30
N PRO A 149 6.84 -14.67 0.20
CA PRO A 149 7.70 -15.69 -0.35
C PRO A 149 8.61 -16.09 0.78
N GLU A 150 8.61 -17.40 1.10
CA GLU A 150 9.38 -17.93 2.23
C GLU A 150 10.73 -17.23 2.24
N PRO A 151 11.07 -16.52 3.34
CA PRO A 151 12.20 -15.62 3.32
C PRO A 151 13.41 -16.42 2.85
N GLY A 152 14.24 -15.83 1.98
CA GLY A 152 15.42 -16.50 1.44
C GLY A 152 16.35 -17.07 2.52
N THR A 153 16.13 -16.71 3.78
CA THR A 153 16.65 -17.36 4.99
C THR A 153 16.38 -18.87 5.04
N LEU A 154 15.26 -19.41 4.56
CA LEU A 154 15.05 -20.86 4.49
C LEU A 154 15.96 -21.50 3.44
N ALA A 155 16.12 -20.86 2.27
CA ALA A 155 17.07 -21.29 1.26
C ALA A 155 18.53 -21.18 1.77
N LEU A 156 18.88 -20.10 2.46
CA LEU A 156 20.19 -19.89 3.08
C LEU A 156 20.45 -20.88 4.22
N PHE A 157 19.44 -21.19 5.02
CA PHE A 157 19.52 -22.19 6.08
C PHE A 157 19.74 -23.58 5.48
N GLY A 158 19.01 -23.92 4.42
CA GLY A 158 19.22 -25.16 3.66
C GLY A 158 20.62 -25.24 3.07
N LEU A 159 21.13 -24.16 2.47
CA LEU A 159 22.50 -24.08 1.95
C LEU A 159 23.56 -24.19 3.06
N ALA A 160 23.34 -23.56 4.21
CA ALA A 160 24.24 -23.64 5.35
C ALA A 160 24.33 -25.08 5.89
N LEU A 161 23.20 -25.77 6.01
CA LEU A 161 23.14 -27.18 6.40
C LEU A 161 23.82 -28.09 5.37
N ALA A 162 23.60 -27.85 4.07
CA ALA A 162 24.27 -28.59 3.00
C ALA A 162 25.80 -28.40 3.05
N GLY A 163 26.27 -27.17 3.28
CA GLY A 163 27.68 -26.85 3.46
C GLY A 163 28.31 -27.56 4.66
N LEU A 164 27.62 -27.57 5.81
CA LEU A 164 28.03 -28.32 7.00
C LEU A 164 28.13 -29.83 6.74
N GLY A 165 27.16 -30.40 6.01
CA GLY A 165 27.15 -31.81 5.64
C GLY A 165 28.32 -32.21 4.74
N LEU A 166 28.64 -31.39 3.73
CA LEU A 166 29.75 -31.63 2.81
C LEU A 166 31.12 -31.41 3.47
N GLY A 167 31.22 -30.51 4.46
CA GLY A 167 32.45 -30.23 5.19
C GLY A 167 33.01 -31.42 5.98
N ARG A 168 32.16 -32.36 6.41
CA ARG A 168 32.56 -33.54 7.20
C ARG A 168 33.36 -34.61 6.43
N ARG A 169 33.38 -34.60 5.08
CA ARG A 169 33.98 -35.68 4.27
C ARG A 169 35.50 -35.59 4.05
N ARG A 170 36.21 -34.57 4.55
CA ARG A 170 37.64 -34.35 4.25
C ARG A 170 38.64 -34.78 5.35
N VAL A 171 38.23 -35.58 6.32
CA VAL A 171 39.15 -36.09 7.36
C VAL A 171 39.27 -37.61 7.25
N SER A 172 40.03 -38.07 6.26
CA SER A 172 40.55 -39.44 6.15
C SER A 172 41.81 -39.43 5.32
#